data_AF-A0A958V842-F1
#
_entry.id   AF-A0A958V842-F1
#
_cell.length_a   1.000
_cell.length_b   1.000
_cell.length_c   1.000
_cell.angle_alpha   90.00
_cell.angle_beta   90.00
_cell.angle_gamma   90.00
#
_symmetry.space_group_name_H-M   'P 1'
#
loop_
_entity.id
_entity.type
_entity.pdbx_description
1 polymer ?
#
loop_
_entity_poly.entity_id
_entity_poly.type
_entity_poly.pdbx_seq_one_letter_code
_entity_poly.pdbx_strand_id
1 'polypeptide(L)'
;MILFLFISGLSWSQDQPTIYLYANGDTSVIVYPWKEHRRAIVLYDLKGKQTFELEDVRLSYTVWNKLSFHPNGAVKKIEQHSNPGASLYSYKSTMTFDTLNNPLTKRDEKFPSDLQDLEKSNTWFWNSKQKNWVPQETMECQPVKP
;
A
#
# COMPACT_ATOMS: atom_id res chain seq x y z
N MET A 1 23.61 43.34 26.56
CA MET A 1 24.21 42.04 26.21
C MET A 1 23.14 40.98 26.38
N ILE A 2 22.44 40.62 25.31
CA ILE A 2 21.31 39.68 25.32
C ILE A 2 21.87 38.30 24.95
N LEU A 3 21.78 37.37 25.89
CA LEU A 3 22.21 35.99 25.74
C LEU A 3 21.16 35.22 24.95
N PHE A 4 21.43 34.92 23.68
CA PHE A 4 20.61 34.00 22.90
C PHE A 4 20.92 32.57 23.33
N LEU A 5 20.00 31.94 24.07
CA LEU A 5 19.97 30.50 24.27
C LEU A 5 19.50 29.85 22.96
N PHE A 6 20.45 29.39 22.16
CA PHE A 6 20.16 28.44 21.09
C PHE A 6 19.84 27.09 21.73
N ILE A 7 18.55 26.74 21.80
CA ILE A 7 18.13 25.35 22.05
C ILE A 7 18.34 24.60 20.74
N SER A 8 19.58 24.13 20.50
CA SER A 8 19.87 23.16 19.44
C SER A 8 19.44 21.78 19.91
N GLY A 9 18.24 21.36 19.52
CA GLY A 9 17.70 20.07 19.95
C GLY A 9 16.38 19.66 19.31
N LEU A 10 16.07 20.07 18.07
CA LEU A 10 15.02 19.41 17.31
C LEU A 10 15.64 18.18 16.61
N SER A 11 15.81 17.11 17.38
CA SER A 11 15.92 15.76 16.82
C SER A 11 14.57 15.46 16.19
N TRP A 12 14.50 15.43 14.86
CA TRP A 12 13.35 14.86 14.16
C TRP A 12 13.32 13.38 14.53
N SER A 13 12.49 13.02 15.50
CA SER A 13 12.32 11.65 15.95
C SER A 13 11.94 10.78 14.75
N GLN A 14 12.90 10.01 14.22
CA GLN A 14 12.68 8.99 13.20
C GLN A 14 11.79 7.84 13.69
N ASP A 15 11.38 7.88 14.97
CA ASP A 15 10.60 6.85 15.66
C ASP A 15 9.10 7.14 15.73
N GLN A 16 8.61 8.28 15.22
CA GLN A 16 7.16 8.55 15.20
C GLN A 16 6.52 8.08 13.89
N PRO A 17 5.31 7.48 13.95
CA PRO A 17 4.59 7.14 12.74
C PRO A 17 4.08 8.40 12.02
N THR A 18 4.01 8.33 10.69
CA THR A 18 3.29 9.32 9.89
C THR A 18 1.82 8.91 9.82
N ILE A 19 0.92 9.81 10.21
CA ILE A 19 -0.52 9.56 10.23
C ILE A 19 -1.20 10.39 9.13
N TYR A 20 -1.99 9.74 8.30
CA TYR A 20 -2.88 10.38 7.34
C TYR A 20 -4.32 10.26 7.83
N LEU A 21 -5.08 11.36 7.71
CA LEU A 21 -6.43 11.46 8.24
C LEU A 21 -7.46 11.50 7.11
N TYR A 22 -8.65 11.00 7.42
CA TYR A 22 -9.86 11.33 6.68
C TYR A 22 -10.22 12.81 6.89
N ALA A 23 -11.05 13.35 6.01
CA ALA A 23 -11.53 14.73 6.09
C ALA A 23 -12.31 15.05 7.39
N ASN A 24 -12.86 14.03 8.05
CA ASN A 24 -13.54 14.16 9.34
C ASN A 24 -12.59 14.11 10.56
N GLY A 25 -11.28 13.93 10.34
CA GLY A 25 -10.27 13.85 11.40
C GLY A 25 -9.94 12.42 11.87
N ASP A 26 -10.69 11.40 11.42
CA ASP A 26 -10.40 10.02 11.78
C ASP A 26 -9.14 9.51 11.08
N THR A 27 -8.48 8.49 11.66
CA THR A 27 -7.28 7.91 11.07
C THR A 27 -7.61 7.11 9.81
N SER A 28 -6.94 7.45 8.71
CA SER A 28 -7.03 6.73 7.42
C SER A 28 -5.86 5.78 7.23
N VAL A 29 -4.64 6.26 7.45
CA VAL A 29 -3.40 5.47 7.26
C VAL A 29 -2.42 5.76 8.37
N ILE A 30 -1.74 4.73 8.85
CA ILE A 30 -0.55 4.85 9.68
C ILE A 30 0.63 4.25 8.91
N VAL A 31 1.66 5.06 8.69
CA VAL A 31 2.96 4.62 8.17
C VAL A 31 3.91 4.57 9.35
N TYR A 32 4.30 3.38 9.76
CA TYR A 32 5.21 3.20 10.88
C TYR A 32 6.64 3.64 10.51
N PRO A 33 7.43 4.06 11.52
CA PRO A 33 8.84 4.36 11.32
C PRO A 33 9.60 3.12 10.82
N TRP A 34 10.77 3.35 10.22
CA TRP A 34 11.65 2.27 9.83
C TRP A 34 12.26 1.60 11.06
N LYS A 35 12.14 0.28 11.14
CA LYS A 35 12.83 -0.56 12.14
C LYS A 35 13.46 -1.74 11.42
N GLU A 36 14.76 -1.93 11.61
CA GLU A 36 15.50 -3.06 11.02
C GLU A 36 15.26 -3.20 9.51
N HIS A 37 15.32 -2.07 8.78
CA HIS A 37 15.11 -2.00 7.33
C HIS A 37 13.70 -2.38 6.84
N ARG A 38 12.71 -2.38 7.74
CA ARG A 38 11.31 -2.66 7.44
C ARG A 38 10.41 -1.55 7.98
N ARG A 39 9.24 -1.36 7.38
CA ARG A 39 8.14 -0.61 8.01
C ARG A 39 6.79 -1.12 7.53
N ALA A 40 5.82 -1.10 8.43
CA ALA A 40 4.43 -1.41 8.10
C ALA A 40 3.69 -0.13 7.66
N ILE A 41 2.73 -0.32 6.75
CA ILE A 41 1.74 0.69 6.38
C ILE A 41 0.36 0.04 6.55
N VAL A 42 -0.45 0.63 7.42
CA VAL A 42 -1.76 0.07 7.82
C VAL A 42 -2.87 1.04 7.45
N LEU A 43 -3.91 0.53 6.80
CA LEU A 43 -5.09 1.28 6.37
C LEU A 43 -6.28 0.95 7.28
N TYR A 44 -7.09 1.97 7.55
CA TYR A 44 -8.27 1.88 8.42
C TYR A 44 -9.52 2.44 7.74
N ASP A 45 -10.69 1.88 8.03
CA ASP A 45 -11.98 2.47 7.66
C ASP A 45 -12.38 3.61 8.62
N LEU A 46 -13.52 4.28 8.32
CA LEU A 46 -14.08 5.35 9.16
C LEU A 46 -14.51 4.89 10.56
N LYS A 47 -14.51 3.59 10.85
CA LYS A 47 -14.82 3.04 12.18
C LYS A 47 -13.55 2.65 12.94
N GLY A 48 -12.36 2.95 12.40
CA GLY A 48 -11.07 2.56 12.96
C GLY A 48 -10.74 1.07 12.79
N LYS A 49 -11.46 0.34 11.94
CA LYS A 49 -11.16 -1.07 11.65
C LYS A 49 -10.08 -1.14 10.57
N GLN A 50 -9.04 -1.94 10.82
CA GLN A 50 -8.02 -2.24 9.82
C GLN A 50 -8.64 -2.93 8.59
N THR A 51 -8.41 -2.35 7.42
CA THR A 51 -8.91 -2.87 6.13
C THR A 51 -7.82 -3.57 5.33
N PHE A 52 -6.58 -3.08 5.43
CA PHE A 52 -5.45 -3.57 4.65
C PHE A 52 -4.11 -3.24 5.33
N GLU A 53 -3.10 -4.04 5.04
CA GLU A 53 -1.74 -3.86 5.56
C GLU A 53 -0.73 -4.29 4.50
N LEU A 54 0.40 -3.58 4.46
CA LEU A 54 1.53 -3.83 3.56
C LEU A 54 2.84 -3.43 4.23
N GLU A 55 3.95 -3.86 3.65
CA GLU A 55 5.30 -3.63 4.18
C GLU A 55 6.18 -2.96 3.11
N ASP A 56 7.01 -2.01 3.54
CA ASP A 56 8.20 -1.59 2.79
C ASP A 56 9.45 -2.27 3.38
N VAL A 57 10.38 -2.65 2.50
CA VAL A 57 11.62 -3.34 2.85
C VAL A 57 12.81 -2.71 2.11
N ARG A 58 13.94 -2.53 2.81
CA ARG A 58 15.20 -2.00 2.28
C ARG A 58 16.39 -2.91 2.62
N LEU A 59 16.37 -4.13 2.09
CA LEU A 59 17.41 -5.14 2.26
C LEU A 59 18.07 -5.45 0.90
N SER A 60 18.65 -6.64 0.75
CA SER A 60 19.12 -7.16 -0.54
C SER A 60 18.02 -7.17 -1.60
N TYR A 61 16.78 -7.35 -1.19
CA TYR A 61 15.58 -7.03 -1.96
C TYR A 61 14.94 -5.74 -1.43
N THR A 62 14.30 -5.00 -2.33
CA THR A 62 13.62 -3.75 -1.98
C THR A 62 12.15 -3.85 -2.32
N VAL A 63 11.31 -3.37 -1.39
CA VAL A 63 9.88 -3.14 -1.61
C VAL A 63 9.60 -1.71 -1.15
N TRP A 64 8.97 -0.92 -2.00
CA TRP A 64 8.51 0.41 -1.61
C TRP A 64 7.13 0.71 -2.17
N ASN A 65 6.34 1.44 -1.39
CA ASN A 65 4.96 1.75 -1.70
C ASN A 65 4.75 3.26 -1.83
N LYS A 66 4.03 3.66 -2.87
CA LYS A 66 3.58 5.04 -3.09
C LYS A 66 2.07 5.13 -3.02
N LEU A 67 1.60 5.96 -2.09
CA LEU A 67 0.18 6.16 -1.82
C LEU A 67 -0.33 7.36 -2.61
N SER A 68 -1.54 7.25 -3.15
CA SER A 68 -2.34 8.35 -3.69
C SER A 68 -3.69 8.35 -2.99
N PHE A 69 -4.25 9.53 -2.73
CA PHE A 69 -5.44 9.68 -1.89
C PHE A 69 -6.65 10.20 -2.68
N HIS A 70 -7.84 9.82 -2.23
CA HIS A 70 -9.12 10.42 -2.58
C HIS A 70 -9.27 11.78 -1.88
N PRO A 71 -10.20 12.66 -2.32
CA PRO A 71 -10.45 13.94 -1.67
C PRO A 71 -10.87 13.84 -0.20
N ASN A 72 -11.47 12.72 0.22
CA ASN A 72 -11.88 12.49 1.60
C ASN A 72 -10.76 11.98 2.52
N GLY A 73 -9.52 11.84 2.02
CA GLY A 73 -8.37 11.34 2.79
C GLY A 73 -8.21 9.82 2.80
N ALA A 74 -9.12 9.07 2.20
CA ALA A 74 -8.94 7.63 1.96
C ALA A 74 -7.83 7.40 0.92
N VAL A 75 -7.12 6.28 1.00
CA VAL A 75 -6.24 5.80 -0.05
C VAL A 75 -7.08 5.48 -1.29
N LYS A 76 -6.64 6.00 -2.43
CA LYS A 76 -7.19 5.71 -3.76
C LYS A 76 -6.41 4.62 -4.47
N LYS A 77 -5.09 4.70 -4.35
CA LYS A 77 -4.17 3.85 -5.09
C LYS A 77 -2.88 3.64 -4.30
N ILE A 78 -2.37 2.42 -4.34
CA ILE A 78 -1.02 2.08 -3.90
C ILE A 78 -0.26 1.55 -5.12
N GLU A 79 0.87 2.19 -5.44
CA GLU A 79 1.84 1.67 -6.38
C GLU A 79 2.98 1.05 -5.58
N GLN A 80 2.98 -0.28 -5.51
CA GLN A 80 4.05 -1.05 -4.90
C GLN A 80 5.08 -1.39 -5.98
N HIS A 81 6.34 -1.13 -5.69
CA HIS A 81 7.45 -1.49 -6.53
C HIS A 81 8.35 -2.46 -5.76
N SER A 82 8.74 -3.54 -6.40
CA SER A 82 9.64 -4.52 -5.81
C SER A 82 10.79 -4.87 -6.75
N ASN A 83 11.97 -5.02 -6.14
CA ASN A 83 13.17 -5.53 -6.78
C ASN A 83 13.70 -6.69 -5.90
N PRO A 84 13.72 -7.94 -6.40
CA PRO A 84 14.14 -9.11 -5.63
C PRO A 84 15.62 -9.12 -5.22
N GLY A 85 16.44 -8.19 -5.71
CA GLY A 85 17.89 -8.21 -5.52
C GLY A 85 18.57 -9.19 -6.47
N ALA A 86 19.65 -8.76 -7.11
CA ALA A 86 20.39 -9.55 -8.12
C ALA A 86 19.53 -10.16 -9.25
N SER A 87 18.30 -9.67 -9.43
CA SER A 87 17.35 -10.09 -10.46
C SER A 87 17.46 -9.17 -11.67
N LEU A 88 17.34 -9.72 -12.87
CA LEU A 88 17.15 -8.97 -14.12
C LEU A 88 15.77 -8.30 -14.18
N TYR A 89 14.83 -8.78 -13.36
CA TYR A 89 13.44 -8.34 -13.36
C TYR A 89 13.10 -7.51 -12.13
N SER A 90 12.20 -6.55 -12.32
CA SER A 90 11.50 -5.83 -11.27
C SER A 90 9.99 -5.93 -11.47
N TYR A 91 9.23 -5.68 -10.42
CA TYR A 91 7.78 -5.81 -10.45
C TYR A 91 7.09 -4.56 -9.92
N LYS A 92 5.94 -4.23 -10.50
CA LYS A 92 5.04 -3.20 -10.02
C LYS A 92 3.67 -3.81 -9.77
N SER A 93 3.11 -3.58 -8.58
CA SER A 93 1.74 -3.92 -8.25
C SER A 93 0.96 -2.63 -8.01
N THR A 94 -0.10 -2.42 -8.79
CA THR A 94 -1.01 -1.29 -8.63
C THR A 94 -2.30 -1.76 -7.98
N MET A 95 -2.54 -1.36 -6.74
CA MET A 95 -3.75 -1.67 -5.98
C MET A 95 -4.67 -0.46 -5.91
N THR A 96 -5.97 -0.64 -6.08
CA THR A 96 -6.99 0.41 -5.95
C THR A 96 -7.89 0.17 -4.75
N PHE A 97 -8.43 1.25 -4.20
CA PHE A 97 -9.20 1.25 -2.96
C PHE A 97 -10.42 2.17 -3.07
N ASP A 98 -11.49 1.82 -2.35
CA ASP A 98 -12.67 2.67 -2.24
C ASP A 98 -12.46 3.87 -1.29
N THR A 99 -13.51 4.66 -1.08
CA THR A 99 -13.47 5.84 -0.19
C THR A 99 -13.42 5.49 1.31
N LEU A 100 -13.38 4.20 1.66
CA LEU A 100 -13.31 3.67 3.02
C LEU A 100 -12.07 2.77 3.22
N ASN A 101 -11.06 2.90 2.35
CA ASN A 101 -9.84 2.09 2.36
C ASN A 101 -10.04 0.58 2.14
N ASN A 102 -11.17 0.13 1.58
CA ASN A 102 -11.32 -1.27 1.21
C ASN A 102 -10.61 -1.54 -0.13
N PRO A 103 -9.79 -2.60 -0.23
CA PRO A 103 -9.16 -2.98 -1.49
C PRO A 103 -10.22 -3.39 -2.52
N LEU A 104 -10.00 -3.02 -3.78
CA LEU A 104 -10.90 -3.32 -4.90
C LEU A 104 -10.21 -4.20 -5.93
N THR A 105 -9.17 -3.67 -6.57
CA THR A 105 -8.43 -4.36 -7.64
C THR A 105 -6.92 -4.29 -7.41
N LYS A 106 -6.21 -5.26 -7.96
CA LYS A 106 -4.75 -5.28 -8.05
C LYS A 106 -4.34 -5.65 -9.46
N ARG A 107 -3.36 -4.94 -10.02
CA ARG A 107 -2.72 -5.27 -11.30
C ARG A 107 -1.22 -5.41 -11.10
N ASP A 108 -0.67 -6.54 -11.54
CA ASP A 108 0.76 -6.82 -11.43
C ASP A 108 1.44 -6.69 -12.81
N GLU A 109 2.63 -6.10 -12.82
CA GLU A 109 3.43 -5.83 -14.02
C GLU A 109 4.89 -6.25 -13.78
N LYS A 110 5.50 -6.91 -14.77
CA LYS A 110 6.91 -7.34 -14.77
C LYS A 110 7.72 -6.45 -15.72
N PHE A 111 8.94 -6.10 -15.34
CA PHE A 111 9.85 -5.30 -16.15
C PHE A 111 11.25 -5.93 -16.23
N PRO A 112 11.87 -6.05 -17.43
CA PRO A 112 11.24 -5.82 -18.73
C PRO A 112 10.13 -6.85 -18.99
N SER A 113 9.06 -6.40 -19.65
CA SER A 113 7.91 -7.24 -20.03
C SER A 113 8.20 -8.00 -21.31
N ASP A 114 7.79 -9.27 -21.37
CA ASP A 114 7.74 -10.05 -22.61
C ASP A 114 6.31 -10.09 -23.18
N LEU A 115 6.14 -10.67 -24.38
CA LEU A 115 4.82 -10.78 -25.04
C LEU A 115 3.83 -11.61 -24.20
N GLN A 116 4.29 -12.63 -23.48
CA GLN A 116 3.41 -13.49 -22.68
C GLN A 116 2.86 -12.74 -21.46
N ASP A 117 3.66 -11.84 -20.87
CA ASP A 117 3.21 -10.99 -19.76
C ASP A 117 2.11 -10.01 -20.19
N LEU A 118 2.11 -9.59 -21.45
CA LEU A 118 1.14 -8.64 -22.01
C LEU A 118 -0.19 -9.33 -22.38
N GLU A 119 -0.14 -10.62 -22.72
CA GLU A 119 -1.32 -11.40 -23.11
C GLU A 119 -2.10 -11.96 -21.89
N LYS A 120 -1.45 -12.18 -20.75
CA LYS A 120 -2.10 -12.69 -19.53
C LYS A 120 -2.90 -11.61 -18.79
N SER A 121 -4.08 -11.98 -18.29
CA SER A 121 -4.81 -11.13 -17.35
C SER A 121 -4.08 -11.07 -16.01
N ASN A 122 -3.33 -9.99 -15.79
CA ASN A 122 -2.63 -9.75 -14.53
C ASN A 122 -3.50 -8.96 -13.53
N THR A 123 -4.83 -9.00 -13.69
CA THR A 123 -5.78 -8.30 -12.84
C THR A 123 -6.42 -9.25 -11.83
N TRP A 124 -6.46 -8.81 -10.59
CA TRP A 124 -6.99 -9.52 -9.45
C TRP A 124 -8.04 -8.66 -8.76
N PHE A 125 -9.06 -9.30 -8.19
CA PHE A 125 -10.09 -8.66 -7.38
C PHE A 125 -9.95 -9.06 -5.92
N TRP A 126 -10.30 -8.16 -5.02
CA TRP A 126 -10.26 -8.43 -3.60
C TRP A 126 -11.48 -9.24 -3.15
N ASN A 127 -11.25 -10.41 -2.57
CA ASN A 127 -12.29 -11.16 -1.86
C ASN A 127 -12.33 -10.73 -0.39
N SER A 128 -13.29 -9.88 -0.06
CA SER A 128 -13.42 -9.31 1.29
C SER A 128 -13.74 -10.35 2.38
N LYS A 129 -14.32 -11.50 2.02
CA LYS A 129 -14.65 -12.61 2.94
C LYS A 129 -13.40 -13.44 3.26
N GLN A 130 -12.61 -13.76 2.24
CA GLN A 130 -11.41 -14.59 2.38
C GLN A 130 -10.13 -13.79 2.65
N LYS A 131 -10.19 -12.45 2.53
CA LYS A 131 -9.06 -11.53 2.72
C LYS A 131 -7.88 -11.85 1.81
N ASN A 132 -8.16 -12.18 0.55
CA ASN A 132 -7.16 -12.49 -0.47
C ASN A 132 -7.53 -11.90 -1.84
N TRP A 133 -6.52 -11.84 -2.71
CA TRP A 133 -6.69 -11.48 -4.12
C TRP A 133 -7.07 -12.72 -4.92
N VAL A 134 -8.10 -12.61 -5.78
CA VAL A 134 -8.56 -13.68 -6.67
C VAL A 134 -8.38 -13.23 -8.12
N PRO A 135 -7.81 -14.07 -9.01
CA PRO A 135 -7.65 -13.74 -10.43
C PRO A 135 -8.99 -13.45 -11.10
N GLN A 136 -9.01 -12.53 -12.06
CA GLN A 136 -10.21 -12.19 -12.83
C GLN A 136 -10.85 -13.42 -13.51
N GLU A 137 -10.04 -14.35 -14.01
CA GLU A 137 -10.50 -15.55 -14.73
C GLU A 137 -11.34 -16.51 -13.86
N THR A 138 -11.26 -16.39 -12.52
CA THR A 138 -11.98 -17.28 -11.59
C THR A 138 -13.37 -16.76 -11.19
N MET A 139 -13.78 -15.58 -11.66
CA MET A 139 -15.09 -14.98 -11.32
C MET A 139 -16.24 -15.42 -12.23
N GLU A 140 -15.96 -16.06 -13.37
CA GLU A 140 -16.97 -16.80 -14.14
C GLU A 140 -17.13 -18.21 -13.59
N CYS A 141 -18.05 -18.39 -12.63
CA CYS A 141 -18.84 -19.62 -12.38
C CYS A 141 -19.43 -19.58 -10.96
N GLN A 142 -20.55 -18.89 -10.77
CA GLN A 142 -21.56 -19.35 -9.80
C GLN A 142 -22.91 -19.38 -10.52
N PRO A 143 -23.47 -20.58 -10.82
CA PRO A 143 -24.83 -20.65 -11.31
C PRO A 143 -25.77 -20.13 -10.24
N VAL A 144 -26.63 -19.17 -10.61
CA VAL A 144 -27.77 -18.77 -9.79
C VAL A 144 -28.68 -19.98 -9.68
N LYS A 145 -28.79 -20.53 -8.47
CA LYS A 145 -29.72 -21.64 -8.20
C LYS A 145 -31.15 -21.05 -8.22
N PRO A 146 -32.08 -21.60 -9.02
CA PRO A 146 -33.47 -21.14 -9.05
C PRO A 146 -34.18 -21.39 -7.72
#